data_AF-A0A9W9BYK0-F1
#
_entry.id   AF-A0A9W9BYK0-F1
#
_cell.length_a   1.000
_cell.length_b   1.000
_cell.length_c   1.000
_cell.angle_alpha   90.00
_cell.angle_beta   90.00
_cell.angle_gamma   90.00
#
_symmetry.space_group_name_H-M   'P 1'
#
loop_
_entity.id
_entity.type
_entity.pdbx_description
1 polymer ?
#
loop_
_entity_poly.entity_id
_entity_poly.type
_entity_poly.pdbx_seq_one_letter_code
_entity_poly.pdbx_strand_id
1 'polypeptide(L)'
;MRNGPPDKKRKIKTVHEEKIDFNPAAREEWLTGFHKRKLERRKHAENENAKKEKEEKLRFRKELREQRKVDLEKHVSETNRLMRLANGDIPSEPESEDDGEEDPETFTGFDDPINQEDEYVDEDKYTTVTVETVGINRTGFSRPGEEAEELRKEREAREEAEKEAKKKRVWTKEKPKSDRPKKKKVKFRYETKAERKVERMKQGMKKKKLAEKRAKAKEE
;
A
#
# COMPACT_ATOMS: atom_id res chain seq x y z
N MET A 1 59.06 -23.29 -27.24
CA MET A 1 58.06 -22.69 -26.33
C MET A 1 57.72 -21.30 -26.85
N ARG A 2 56.44 -20.99 -27.11
CA ARG A 2 56.02 -19.72 -27.69
C ARG A 2 55.86 -18.68 -26.56
N ASN A 3 56.66 -17.61 -26.61
CA ASN A 3 56.53 -16.48 -25.68
C ASN A 3 55.26 -15.69 -26.02
N GLY A 4 54.31 -15.65 -25.08
CA GLY A 4 53.07 -14.87 -25.22
C GLY A 4 53.32 -13.36 -25.17
N PRO A 5 52.40 -12.53 -25.68
CA PRO A 5 52.58 -11.08 -25.71
C PRO A 5 52.64 -10.50 -24.28
N PRO A 6 53.47 -9.48 -24.02
CA PRO A 6 53.57 -8.90 -22.70
C PRO A 6 52.25 -8.23 -22.30
N ASP A 7 51.73 -8.59 -21.12
CA ASP A 7 50.51 -8.02 -20.58
C ASP A 7 50.64 -6.50 -20.44
N LYS A 8 49.71 -5.77 -21.08
CA LYS A 8 49.61 -4.31 -20.99
C LYS A 8 49.34 -3.93 -19.54
N LYS A 9 50.38 -3.55 -18.79
CA LYS A 9 50.26 -3.02 -17.44
C LYS A 9 49.36 -1.78 -17.49
N ARG A 10 48.19 -1.87 -16.84
CA ARG A 10 47.26 -0.75 -16.69
C ARG A 10 48.01 0.40 -16.01
N LYS A 11 48.08 1.56 -16.67
CA LYS A 11 48.60 2.79 -16.05
C LYS A 11 47.74 3.08 -14.82
N ILE A 12 48.31 2.88 -13.64
CA ILE A 12 47.70 3.30 -12.38
C ILE A 12 47.66 4.82 -12.47
N LYS A 13 46.45 5.39 -12.58
CA LYS A 13 46.28 6.84 -12.39
C LYS A 13 46.76 7.11 -10.97
N THR A 14 47.91 7.75 -10.84
CA THR A 14 48.39 8.29 -9.57
C THR A 14 47.32 9.27 -9.11
N VAL A 15 46.50 8.83 -8.15
CA VAL A 15 45.55 9.70 -7.46
C VAL A 15 46.43 10.75 -6.81
N HIS A 16 46.41 11.97 -7.34
CA HIS A 16 47.07 13.09 -6.69
C HIS A 16 46.53 13.14 -5.27
N GLU A 17 47.42 13.13 -4.29
CA GLU A 17 47.05 13.24 -2.88
C GLU A 17 46.19 14.49 -2.75
N GLU A 18 44.88 14.29 -2.53
CA GLU A 18 43.95 15.39 -2.29
C GLU A 18 44.43 16.05 -1.00
N LYS A 19 45.09 17.20 -1.13
CA LYS A 19 45.45 18.02 0.03
C LYS A 19 44.16 18.34 0.76
N ILE A 20 44.02 17.77 1.96
CA ILE A 20 42.85 17.99 2.81
C ILE A 20 43.00 19.38 3.43
N ASP A 21 42.47 20.38 2.76
CA ASP A 21 42.43 21.75 3.28
C ASP A 21 41.37 21.84 4.37
N PHE A 22 41.84 22.01 5.61
CA PHE A 22 40.97 22.11 6.77
C PHE A 22 40.41 23.53 6.88
N ASN A 23 39.14 23.71 6.53
CA ASN A 23 38.44 24.97 6.74
C ASN A 23 37.81 25.01 8.15
N PRO A 24 38.30 25.86 9.06
CA PRO A 24 37.76 25.97 10.42
C PRO A 24 36.29 26.42 10.45
N ALA A 25 35.84 27.26 9.51
CA ALA A 25 34.44 27.70 9.43
C ALA A 25 33.50 26.53 9.08
N ALA A 26 33.90 25.68 8.13
CA ALA A 26 33.14 24.47 7.80
C ALA A 26 33.09 23.49 8.98
N ARG A 27 34.17 23.45 9.78
CA ARG A 27 34.22 22.64 11.01
C ARG A 27 33.28 23.17 12.09
N GLU A 28 33.19 24.50 12.27
CA GLU A 28 32.25 25.12 13.21
C GLU A 28 30.79 24.89 12.80
N GLU A 29 30.46 25.05 11.52
CA GLU A 29 29.13 24.71 11.00
C GLU A 29 28.84 23.20 11.13
N TRP A 30 29.86 22.35 10.96
CA TRP A 30 29.69 20.92 11.21
C TRP A 30 29.47 20.61 12.70
N LEU A 31 30.16 21.27 13.63
CA LEU A 31 29.98 21.02 15.06
C LEU A 31 28.68 21.60 15.63
N THR A 32 28.19 22.73 15.11
CA THR A 32 26.99 23.40 15.63
C THR A 32 25.72 23.07 14.83
N GLY A 33 25.87 22.74 13.55
CA GLY A 33 24.79 22.47 12.60
C GLY A 33 24.14 21.09 12.68
N PHE A 34 24.27 20.35 13.80
CA PHE A 34 23.66 19.00 13.92
C PHE A 34 22.15 19.00 13.67
N HIS A 35 21.45 20.05 14.09
CA HIS A 35 20.02 20.19 13.81
C HIS A 35 19.76 20.40 12.32
N LYS A 36 20.54 21.27 11.64
CA LYS A 36 20.47 21.47 10.18
C LYS A 36 20.69 20.15 9.43
N ARG A 37 21.74 19.40 9.75
CA ARG A 37 22.01 18.09 9.13
C ARG A 37 20.92 17.06 9.40
N LYS A 38 20.33 17.06 10.60
CA LYS A 38 19.21 16.17 10.92
C LYS A 38 17.99 16.51 10.06
N LEU A 39 17.68 17.80 9.90
CA LEU A 39 16.62 18.27 9.01
C LEU A 39 16.93 17.93 7.54
N GLU A 40 18.16 18.12 7.09
CA GLU A 40 18.59 17.77 5.72
C GLU A 40 18.48 16.28 5.47
N ARG A 41 18.91 15.41 6.39
CA ARG A 41 18.72 13.96 6.26
C ARG A 41 17.25 13.59 6.19
N ARG A 42 16.40 14.22 7.00
CA ARG A 42 14.95 14.00 6.94
C ARG A 42 14.38 14.42 5.59
N LYS A 43 14.72 15.63 5.12
CA LYS A 43 14.32 16.14 3.81
C LYS A 43 14.84 15.28 2.65
N HIS A 44 16.07 14.77 2.75
CA HIS A 44 16.64 13.86 1.75
C HIS A 44 15.83 12.57 1.67
N ALA A 45 15.53 11.96 2.81
CA ALA A 45 14.70 10.76 2.86
C ALA A 45 13.28 11.01 2.30
N GLU A 46 12.66 12.15 2.63
CA GLU A 46 11.38 12.57 2.06
C GLU A 46 11.47 12.74 0.53
N ASN A 47 12.53 13.40 0.04
CA ASN A 47 12.76 13.62 -1.39
C ASN A 47 13.02 12.33 -2.16
N GLU A 48 13.78 11.38 -1.59
CA GLU A 48 14.02 10.08 -2.20
C GLU A 48 12.74 9.24 -2.28
N ASN A 49 11.93 9.24 -1.22
CA ASN A 49 10.64 8.57 -1.24
C ASN A 49 9.69 9.19 -2.28
N ALA A 50 9.64 10.53 -2.37
CA ALA A 50 8.83 11.22 -3.37
C ALA A 50 9.31 10.97 -4.81
N LYS A 51 10.62 10.79 -5.03
CA LYS A 51 11.16 10.39 -6.34
C LYS A 51 10.72 8.97 -6.70
N LYS A 52 10.87 8.02 -5.79
CA LYS A 52 10.44 6.63 -5.99
C LYS A 52 8.94 6.52 -6.27
N GLU A 53 8.11 7.22 -5.51
CA GLU A 53 6.65 7.23 -5.72
C GLU A 53 6.26 7.77 -7.11
N LYS A 54 6.93 8.83 -7.57
CA LYS A 54 6.72 9.37 -8.92
C LYS A 54 7.12 8.37 -10.00
N GLU A 55 8.27 7.71 -9.84
CA GLU A 55 8.75 6.67 -10.77
C GLU A 55 7.81 5.47 -10.82
N GLU A 56 7.34 4.99 -9.66
CA GLU A 56 6.36 3.91 -9.55
C GLU A 56 5.02 4.27 -10.20
N LYS A 57 4.50 5.48 -9.95
CA LYS A 57 3.27 5.97 -10.58
C LYS A 57 3.40 6.07 -12.10
N LEU A 58 4.57 6.51 -12.58
CA LEU A 58 4.82 6.63 -14.01
C LEU A 58 4.95 5.25 -14.67
N ARG A 59 5.58 4.30 -13.99
CA ARG A 59 5.66 2.89 -14.41
C ARG A 59 4.28 2.25 -14.47
N PHE A 60 3.46 2.42 -13.43
CA PHE A 60 2.09 1.92 -13.39
C PHE A 60 1.24 2.52 -14.53
N ARG A 61 1.38 3.81 -14.81
CA ARG A 61 0.65 4.45 -15.91
C ARG A 61 1.11 3.95 -17.28
N LYS A 62 2.38 3.57 -17.44
CA LYS A 62 2.91 2.95 -18.67
C LYS A 62 2.32 1.57 -18.85
N GLU A 63 2.34 0.75 -17.80
CA GLU A 63 1.78 -0.60 -17.75
C GLU A 63 0.28 -0.60 -18.10
N LEU A 64 -0.50 0.31 -17.52
CA LEU A 64 -1.93 0.46 -17.83
C LEU A 64 -2.19 0.82 -19.30
N ARG A 65 -1.33 1.64 -19.92
CA ARG A 65 -1.45 1.98 -21.34
C ARG A 65 -1.07 0.82 -22.24
N GLU A 66 -0.05 0.06 -21.86
CA GLU A 66 0.37 -1.14 -22.59
C GLU A 66 -0.72 -2.20 -22.54
N GLN A 67 -1.33 -2.44 -21.36
CA GLN A 67 -2.49 -3.32 -21.21
C GLN A 67 -3.64 -2.90 -22.12
N ARG A 68 -4.07 -1.63 -22.07
CA ARG A 68 -5.12 -1.12 -22.97
C ARG A 68 -4.78 -1.28 -24.45
N LYS A 69 -3.52 -1.11 -24.83
CA LYS A 69 -3.09 -1.30 -26.22
C LYS A 69 -3.22 -2.76 -26.64
N VAL A 70 -2.78 -3.68 -25.79
CA VAL A 70 -2.90 -5.13 -26.01
C VAL A 70 -4.37 -5.54 -26.10
N ASP A 71 -5.22 -5.04 -25.20
CA ASP A 71 -6.65 -5.35 -25.21
C ASP A 71 -7.34 -4.83 -26.47
N LEU A 72 -6.98 -3.63 -26.93
CA LEU A 72 -7.47 -3.10 -28.21
C LEU A 72 -6.99 -3.93 -29.40
N GLU A 73 -5.74 -4.37 -29.41
CA GLU A 73 -5.19 -5.23 -30.48
C GLU A 73 -5.89 -6.59 -30.53
N LYS A 74 -6.10 -7.22 -29.36
CA LYS A 74 -6.89 -8.44 -29.23
C LYS A 74 -8.30 -8.26 -29.76
N HIS A 75 -9.01 -7.22 -29.30
CA HIS A 75 -10.37 -6.94 -29.75
C HIS A 75 -10.45 -6.67 -31.26
N VAL A 76 -9.50 -5.94 -31.84
CA VAL A 76 -9.42 -5.74 -33.29
C VAL A 76 -9.15 -7.06 -34.02
N SER A 77 -8.28 -7.92 -33.48
CA SER A 77 -8.02 -9.23 -34.06
C SER A 77 -9.24 -10.16 -34.00
N GLU A 78 -9.98 -10.15 -32.89
CA GLU A 78 -11.21 -10.92 -32.67
C GLU A 78 -12.33 -10.44 -33.58
N THR A 79 -12.57 -9.13 -33.67
CA THR A 79 -13.56 -8.55 -34.58
C THR A 79 -13.23 -8.83 -36.04
N ASN A 80 -11.95 -8.71 -36.44
CA ASN A 80 -11.52 -9.10 -37.79
C ASN A 80 -11.69 -10.60 -38.04
N ARG A 81 -11.45 -11.47 -37.04
CA ARG A 81 -11.68 -12.92 -37.13
C ARG A 81 -13.17 -13.22 -37.35
N LEU A 82 -14.04 -12.61 -36.55
CA LEU A 82 -15.50 -12.75 -36.68
C LEU A 82 -15.99 -12.24 -38.04
N MET A 83 -15.47 -11.11 -38.52
CA MET A 83 -15.83 -10.58 -39.83
C MET A 83 -15.37 -11.50 -40.98
N ARG A 84 -14.19 -12.12 -40.89
CA ARG A 84 -13.72 -13.11 -41.87
C ARG A 84 -14.60 -14.38 -41.88
N LEU A 85 -14.95 -14.89 -40.69
CA LEU A 85 -15.88 -16.00 -40.54
C LEU A 85 -17.25 -15.68 -41.16
N ALA A 86 -17.78 -14.47 -40.91
CA ALA A 86 -19.05 -14.02 -41.49
C ALA A 86 -18.99 -13.84 -43.02
N ASN A 87 -17.83 -13.47 -43.56
CA ASN A 87 -17.59 -13.36 -45.01
C ASN A 87 -17.32 -14.72 -45.69
N GLY A 88 -17.37 -15.84 -44.95
CA GLY A 88 -17.19 -17.19 -45.49
C GLY A 88 -15.74 -17.60 -45.75
N ASP A 89 -14.76 -16.81 -45.30
CA ASP A 89 -13.34 -17.13 -45.40
C ASP A 89 -12.96 -17.97 -44.17
N ILE A 90 -13.11 -19.30 -44.27
CA ILE A 90 -12.82 -20.26 -43.19
C ILE A 90 -11.31 -20.42 -43.10
N PRO A 91 -10.64 -19.93 -42.04
CA PRO A 91 -9.22 -20.20 -41.85
C PRO A 91 -9.10 -21.65 -41.37
N SER A 92 -8.38 -22.49 -42.12
CA SER A 92 -7.94 -23.82 -41.65
C SER A 92 -7.07 -23.63 -40.41
N GLU A 93 -7.63 -23.93 -39.24
CA GLU A 93 -7.03 -23.75 -37.92
C GLU A 93 -5.98 -24.86 -37.64
N PRO A 94 -4.84 -24.58 -36.98
CA PRO A 94 -4.10 -25.62 -36.27
C PRO A 94 -4.83 -25.89 -34.95
N GLU A 95 -5.25 -27.15 -34.76
CA GLU A 95 -5.85 -27.66 -33.53
C GLU A 95 -5.16 -27.14 -32.27
N SER A 96 -5.97 -26.58 -31.38
CA SER A 96 -5.69 -26.60 -29.95
C SER A 96 -6.92 -27.24 -29.31
N GLU A 97 -6.84 -28.55 -29.10
CA GLU A 97 -7.71 -29.29 -28.20
C GLU A 97 -7.58 -28.70 -26.79
N ASP A 98 -8.63 -28.03 -26.33
CA ASP A 98 -8.91 -27.86 -24.91
C ASP A 98 -10.38 -28.26 -24.73
N ASP A 99 -10.53 -29.54 -24.37
CA ASP A 99 -11.77 -30.20 -23.97
C ASP A 99 -12.15 -29.70 -22.57
N GLY A 100 -13.25 -28.97 -22.49
CA GLY A 100 -13.79 -28.38 -21.28
C GLY A 100 -15.28 -28.15 -21.44
N GLU A 101 -16.04 -29.23 -21.35
CA GLU A 101 -17.49 -29.21 -21.17
C GLU A 101 -17.87 -28.32 -19.98
N GLU A 102 -18.50 -27.17 -20.26
CA GLU A 102 -19.51 -26.60 -19.36
C GLU A 102 -20.54 -25.83 -20.21
N ASP A 103 -21.79 -26.23 -19.99
CA ASP A 103 -23.04 -25.87 -20.66
C ASP A 103 -23.18 -24.36 -20.98
N PRO A 104 -23.35 -23.94 -22.25
CA PRO A 104 -23.77 -22.58 -22.54
C PRO A 104 -25.29 -22.52 -22.37
N GLU A 105 -25.75 -22.11 -21.19
CA GLU A 105 -27.05 -21.44 -21.07
C GLU A 105 -27.07 -20.32 -22.12
N THR A 106 -27.74 -20.60 -23.23
CA THR A 106 -27.90 -19.69 -24.34
C THR A 106 -28.72 -18.53 -23.81
N PHE A 107 -28.03 -17.42 -23.56
CA PHE A 107 -28.63 -16.14 -23.21
C PHE A 107 -29.59 -15.72 -24.32
N THR A 108 -30.85 -16.10 -24.17
CA THR A 108 -31.95 -15.60 -24.97
C THR A 108 -32.17 -14.16 -24.50
N GLY A 109 -32.02 -13.21 -25.42
CA GLY A 109 -31.99 -11.78 -25.11
C GLY A 109 -33.21 -11.33 -24.31
N PHE A 110 -33.07 -10.17 -23.65
CA PHE A 110 -34.16 -9.50 -22.95
C PHE A 110 -35.26 -9.07 -23.94
N ASP A 111 -36.08 -10.02 -24.37
CA ASP A 111 -37.32 -9.81 -25.15
C ASP A 111 -38.54 -9.64 -24.23
N ASP A 112 -38.32 -9.54 -22.92
CA ASP A 112 -39.39 -9.16 -21.99
C ASP A 112 -39.59 -7.63 -22.04
N PRO A 113 -40.82 -7.15 -22.32
CA PRO A 113 -41.11 -5.72 -22.30
C PRO A 113 -40.84 -5.16 -20.90
N ILE A 114 -40.00 -4.11 -20.83
CA ILE A 114 -39.47 -3.47 -19.61
C ILE A 114 -40.57 -2.89 -18.67
N ASN A 115 -41.83 -2.89 -19.11
CA ASN A 115 -42.97 -2.36 -18.36
C ASN A 115 -44.00 -3.48 -18.07
N GLN A 116 -43.61 -4.52 -17.35
CA GLN A 116 -44.58 -5.40 -16.69
C GLN A 116 -44.89 -4.81 -15.31
N GLU A 117 -46.09 -4.26 -15.16
CA GLU A 117 -46.62 -3.81 -13.88
C GLU A 117 -47.27 -5.00 -13.17
N ASP A 118 -46.51 -5.69 -12.33
CA ASP A 118 -47.06 -6.72 -11.45
C ASP A 118 -47.76 -6.06 -10.26
N GLU A 119 -49.10 -5.93 -10.32
CA GLU A 119 -49.93 -5.46 -9.21
C GLU A 119 -50.01 -6.51 -8.10
N TYR A 120 -49.14 -6.39 -7.09
CA TYR A 120 -49.31 -7.09 -5.80
C TYR A 120 -50.28 -6.29 -4.92
N VAL A 121 -51.51 -6.79 -4.79
CA VAL A 121 -52.50 -6.27 -3.85
C VAL A 121 -52.23 -6.88 -2.46
N ASP A 122 -51.38 -6.22 -1.66
CA ASP A 122 -51.29 -6.45 -0.21
C ASP A 122 -52.27 -5.48 0.47
N GLU A 123 -53.53 -5.90 0.65
CA GLU A 123 -54.63 -5.09 1.24
C GLU A 123 -54.43 -4.69 2.73
N ASP A 124 -53.30 -5.04 3.37
CA ASP A 124 -53.11 -4.89 4.82
C ASP A 124 -51.80 -4.19 5.27
N LYS A 125 -51.11 -3.41 4.41
CA LYS A 125 -49.92 -2.63 4.84
C LYS A 125 -49.89 -1.20 4.30
N TYR A 126 -50.65 -0.29 4.92
CA TYR A 126 -50.37 1.14 4.77
C TYR A 126 -49.05 1.49 5.47
N THR A 127 -47.96 1.60 4.69
CA THR A 127 -46.76 2.32 5.15
C THR A 127 -46.86 3.76 4.65
N THR A 128 -47.16 4.69 5.54
CA THR A 128 -47.11 6.12 5.23
C THR A 128 -45.66 6.55 5.01
N VAL A 129 -45.33 6.89 3.76
CA VAL A 129 -44.03 7.48 3.41
C VAL A 129 -44.10 8.99 3.67
N THR A 130 -43.39 9.45 4.70
CA THR A 130 -43.25 10.88 5.02
C THR A 130 -42.00 11.45 4.34
N VAL A 131 -42.18 12.42 3.45
CA VAL A 131 -41.06 13.13 2.81
C VAL A 131 -40.63 14.29 3.72
N GLU A 132 -39.50 14.11 4.42
CA GLU A 132 -38.87 15.16 5.23
C GLU A 132 -37.73 15.83 4.45
N THR A 133 -37.60 17.15 4.55
CA THR A 133 -36.46 17.88 3.97
C THR A 133 -35.20 17.62 4.81
N VAL A 134 -34.20 16.95 4.24
CA VAL A 134 -32.88 16.74 4.87
C VAL A 134 -31.86 17.77 4.38
N GLY A 135 -31.00 18.26 5.28
CA GLY A 135 -29.83 19.06 4.92
C GLY A 135 -28.70 18.16 4.43
N ILE A 136 -27.98 18.57 3.37
CA ILE A 136 -26.85 17.81 2.81
C ILE A 136 -25.55 18.44 3.29
N ASN A 137 -24.80 17.71 4.13
CA ASN A 137 -23.51 18.14 4.67
C ASN A 137 -22.36 17.20 4.22
N ARG A 138 -21.11 17.65 4.39
CA ARG A 138 -19.88 16.89 4.04
C ARG A 138 -19.82 15.48 4.66
N THR A 139 -20.54 15.29 5.77
CA THR A 139 -20.59 14.05 6.58
C THR A 139 -21.85 13.22 6.35
N GLY A 140 -22.84 13.69 5.57
CA GLY A 140 -24.07 12.94 5.27
C GLY A 140 -25.35 13.80 5.21
N PHE A 141 -26.50 13.12 5.26
CA PHE A 141 -27.82 13.73 5.40
C PHE A 141 -28.11 14.00 6.88
N SER A 142 -28.56 15.21 7.22
CA SER A 142 -28.92 15.61 8.59
C SER A 142 -30.36 16.11 8.63
N ARG A 143 -31.15 15.73 9.64
CA ARG A 143 -32.49 16.28 9.81
C ARG A 143 -32.43 17.70 10.38
N PRO A 144 -33.34 18.61 9.99
CA PRO A 144 -33.38 19.97 10.52
C PRO A 144 -33.67 19.94 12.02
N GLY A 145 -32.68 20.33 12.84
CA GLY A 145 -32.75 20.33 14.31
C GLY A 145 -31.77 19.37 14.99
N GLU A 146 -31.42 18.25 14.35
CA GLU A 146 -30.44 17.29 14.88
C GLU A 146 -29.04 17.91 14.95
N GLU A 147 -28.67 18.74 13.98
CA GLU A 147 -27.36 19.43 13.97
C GLU A 147 -27.17 20.32 15.22
N ALA A 148 -28.24 20.97 15.68
CA ALA A 148 -28.19 21.83 16.87
C ALA A 148 -28.11 21.03 18.18
N GLU A 149 -28.77 19.87 18.25
CA GLU A 149 -28.64 18.95 19.39
C GLU A 149 -27.28 18.24 19.41
N GLU A 150 -26.78 17.79 18.27
CA GLU A 150 -25.45 17.17 18.17
C GLU A 150 -24.36 18.16 18.59
N LEU A 151 -24.43 19.41 18.15
CA LEU A 151 -23.49 20.46 18.58
C LEU A 151 -23.57 20.73 20.08
N ARG A 152 -24.78 20.71 20.66
CA ARG A 152 -24.97 20.88 22.12
C ARG A 152 -24.37 19.70 22.88
N LYS A 153 -24.63 18.47 22.44
CA LYS A 153 -24.11 17.25 23.06
C LYS A 153 -22.59 17.15 22.93
N GLU A 154 -22.03 17.54 21.78
CA GLU A 154 -20.58 17.62 21.59
C GLU A 154 -19.95 18.66 22.53
N ARG A 155 -20.61 19.81 22.69
CA ARG A 155 -20.15 20.87 23.58
C ARG A 155 -20.22 20.45 25.06
N GLU A 156 -21.31 19.80 25.48
CA GLU A 156 -21.46 19.24 26.83
C GLU A 156 -20.42 18.14 27.11
N ALA A 157 -20.21 17.21 26.17
CA ALA A 157 -19.20 16.16 26.30
C ALA A 157 -17.78 16.74 26.38
N ARG A 158 -17.50 17.81 25.63
CA ARG A 158 -16.22 18.53 25.68
C ARG A 158 -16.03 19.26 27.01
N GLU A 159 -17.08 19.89 27.53
CA GLU A 159 -17.05 20.59 28.81
C GLU A 159 -16.88 19.61 29.99
N GLU A 160 -17.52 18.43 29.92
CA GLU A 160 -17.36 17.36 30.90
C GLU A 160 -15.95 16.76 30.87
N ALA A 161 -15.41 16.49 29.68
CA ALA A 161 -14.02 16.05 29.52
C ALA A 161 -13.01 17.10 30.04
N GLU A 162 -13.29 18.39 29.87
CA GLU A 162 -12.46 19.47 30.39
C GLU A 162 -12.55 19.57 31.93
N LYS A 163 -13.74 19.36 32.51
CA LYS A 163 -13.94 19.27 33.98
C LYS A 163 -13.23 18.06 34.57
N GLU A 164 -13.24 16.92 33.88
CA GLU A 164 -12.52 15.72 34.31
C GLU A 164 -10.99 15.90 34.22
N ALA A 165 -10.50 16.58 33.18
CA ALA A 165 -9.08 16.90 33.01
C ALA A 165 -8.57 17.93 34.06
N LYS A 166 -9.43 18.84 34.53
CA LYS A 166 -9.11 19.85 35.56
C LYS A 166 -9.08 19.29 36.99
N LYS A 167 -9.61 18.09 37.25
CA LYS A 167 -9.48 17.42 38.55
C LYS A 167 -8.03 16.94 38.72
N LYS A 168 -7.27 17.65 39.56
CA LYS A 168 -5.89 17.25 39.93
C LYS A 168 -5.95 15.86 40.58
N ARG A 169 -5.14 14.93 40.04
CA ARG A 169 -5.06 13.55 40.54
C ARG A 169 -4.59 13.56 41.99
N VAL A 170 -5.40 13.02 42.90
CA VAL A 170 -5.01 12.83 44.31
C VAL A 170 -3.85 11.84 44.35
N TRP A 171 -2.71 12.26 44.89
CA TRP A 171 -1.52 11.43 45.00
C TRP A 171 -1.64 10.49 46.21
N THR A 172 -2.10 9.27 45.98
CA THR A 172 -2.10 8.19 46.97
C THR A 172 -0.80 7.38 46.87
N LYS A 173 -0.28 6.87 48.00
CA LYS A 173 0.91 5.98 48.04
C LYS A 173 0.74 4.73 47.17
N GLU A 174 -0.49 4.26 47.05
CA GLU A 174 -0.86 3.25 46.08
C GLU A 174 -1.13 3.93 44.74
N LYS A 175 -0.29 3.66 43.73
CA LYS A 175 -0.50 4.15 42.36
C LYS A 175 -1.91 3.75 41.93
N PRO A 176 -2.81 4.70 41.61
CA PRO A 176 -4.18 4.35 41.23
C PRO A 176 -4.12 3.40 40.03
N LYS A 177 -4.75 2.23 40.17
CA LYS A 177 -4.92 1.28 39.07
C LYS A 177 -5.78 1.97 38.02
N SER A 178 -5.14 2.43 36.97
CA SER A 178 -5.82 2.91 35.78
C SER A 178 -6.45 1.71 35.08
N ASP A 179 -7.78 1.66 34.98
CA ASP A 179 -8.51 0.65 34.20
C ASP A 179 -8.15 0.68 32.70
N ARG A 180 -7.49 1.75 32.25
CA ARG A 180 -6.98 1.82 30.87
C ARG A 180 -5.75 0.92 30.70
N PRO A 181 -5.77 -0.02 29.74
CA PRO A 181 -4.62 -0.88 29.45
C PRO A 181 -3.42 -0.02 29.07
N LYS A 182 -2.27 -0.26 29.74
CA LYS A 182 -1.03 0.46 29.44
C LYS A 182 -0.65 0.22 27.98
N LYS A 183 -0.62 1.29 27.18
CA LYS A 183 -0.13 1.23 25.79
C LYS A 183 1.31 0.70 25.81
N LYS A 184 1.56 -0.40 25.10
CA LYS A 184 2.91 -0.96 24.96
C LYS A 184 3.78 0.07 24.23
N LYS A 185 4.94 0.43 24.79
CA LYS A 185 5.89 1.35 24.16
C LYS A 185 6.23 0.83 22.76
N VAL A 186 6.08 1.68 21.74
CA VAL A 186 6.53 1.36 20.39
C VAL A 186 8.05 1.23 20.44
N LYS A 187 8.54 0.00 20.30
CA LYS A 187 9.97 -0.26 20.22
C LYS A 187 10.42 0.18 18.83
N PHE A 188 11.09 1.32 18.73
CA PHE A 188 11.80 1.74 17.52
C PHE A 188 12.79 0.63 17.17
N ARG A 189 12.75 0.18 15.92
CA ARG A 189 13.63 -0.86 15.40
C ARG A 189 14.10 -0.42 14.03
N TYR A 190 15.33 -0.76 13.69
CA TYR A 190 15.94 -0.41 12.40
C TYR A 190 15.38 -1.23 11.23
N GLU A 191 14.68 -2.32 11.54
CA GLU A 191 14.06 -3.21 10.57
C GLU A 191 12.54 -3.29 10.74
N THR A 192 11.88 -3.46 9.60
CA THR A 192 10.46 -3.81 9.51
C THR A 192 10.18 -5.15 10.20
N LYS A 193 8.91 -5.42 10.54
CA LYS A 193 8.50 -6.69 11.16
C LYS A 193 8.81 -7.89 10.25
N ALA A 194 8.73 -7.71 8.93
CA ALA A 194 9.00 -8.73 7.93
C ALA A 194 10.50 -9.05 7.84
N GLU A 195 11.35 -8.02 7.70
CA GLU A 195 12.83 -8.18 7.68
C GLU A 195 13.33 -8.90 8.93
N ARG A 196 12.86 -8.50 10.12
CA ARG A 196 13.24 -9.15 11.37
C ARG A 196 12.82 -10.62 11.43
N LYS A 197 11.68 -10.98 10.85
CA LYS A 197 11.24 -12.38 10.79
C LYS A 197 12.21 -13.18 9.92
N VAL A 198 12.60 -12.64 8.77
CA VAL A 198 13.57 -13.25 7.85
C VAL A 198 14.95 -13.37 8.51
N GLU A 199 15.43 -12.32 9.18
CA GLU A 199 16.71 -12.37 9.90
C GLU A 199 16.70 -13.37 11.04
N ARG A 200 15.62 -13.44 11.82
CA ARG A 200 15.45 -14.43 12.89
C ARG A 200 15.50 -15.85 12.33
N MET A 201 14.83 -16.10 11.21
CA MET A 201 14.88 -17.40 10.52
C MET A 201 16.31 -17.70 10.05
N LYS A 202 17.00 -16.76 9.39
CA LYS A 202 18.40 -16.91 8.96
C LYS A 202 19.33 -17.21 10.14
N GLN A 203 19.20 -16.48 11.25
CA GLN A 203 19.99 -16.72 12.45
C GLN A 203 19.68 -18.09 13.08
N GLY A 204 18.42 -18.49 13.13
CA GLY A 204 18.01 -19.83 13.59
C GLY A 204 18.66 -20.94 12.75
N MET A 205 18.62 -20.82 11.43
CA MET A 205 19.26 -21.78 10.52
C MET A 205 20.77 -21.83 10.70
N LYS A 206 21.44 -20.67 10.86
CA LYS A 206 22.89 -20.62 11.14
C LYS A 206 23.24 -21.30 12.46
N LYS A 207 22.46 -21.05 13.52
CA LYS A 207 22.66 -21.68 14.84
C LYS A 207 22.46 -23.19 14.78
N LYS A 208 21.43 -23.66 14.08
CA LYS A 208 21.16 -25.10 13.90
C LYS A 208 22.33 -25.79 13.17
N LYS A 209 22.80 -25.22 12.05
CA LYS A 209 23.96 -25.73 11.31
C LYS A 209 25.24 -25.76 12.17
N LEU A 210 25.45 -24.74 13.00
CA LEU A 210 26.60 -24.72 13.91
C LEU A 210 26.49 -25.78 14.99
N ALA A 211 25.29 -26.03 15.53
CA ALA A 211 25.05 -27.08 16.51
C ALA A 211 25.26 -28.48 15.90
N GLU A 212 24.75 -28.73 14.70
CA GLU A 212 24.96 -29.98 13.95
C GLU A 212 26.46 -30.23 13.70
N LYS A 213 27.21 -29.21 13.27
CA LYS A 213 28.68 -29.31 13.11
C LYS A 213 29.40 -29.64 14.42
N ARG A 214 28.98 -29.03 15.53
CA ARG A 214 29.56 -29.30 16.86
C ARG A 214 29.20 -30.70 17.37
N ALA A 215 28.01 -31.19 17.09
CA ALA A 215 27.60 -32.55 17.43
C ALA A 215 28.40 -33.57 16.62
N LYS A 216 28.53 -33.37 15.30
CA LYS A 216 29.33 -34.23 14.43
C LYS A 216 30.81 -34.26 14.83
N ALA A 217 31.40 -33.11 15.13
CA ALA A 217 32.79 -33.02 15.60
C ALA A 217 33.00 -33.57 17.03
N LYS A 218 31.95 -34.02 17.72
CA LYS A 218 32.02 -34.68 19.02
C LYS A 218 31.82 -36.20 18.90
N GLU A 219 31.30 -36.66 17.75
CA GLU A 219 31.16 -38.09 17.41
C GLU A 219 32.37 -38.64 16.64
N GLU A 220 33.18 -37.78 16.00
CA GLU A 220 34.53 -38.07 15.49
C GLU A 220 35.59 -37.92 16.61
#